data_AF-A0A9P7F6F9-F1
#
_entry.id   AF-A0A9P7F6F9-F1
#
_cell.length_a   1.000
_cell.length_b   1.000
_cell.length_c   1.000
_cell.angle_alpha   90.00
_cell.angle_beta   90.00
_cell.angle_gamma   90.00
#
_symmetry.space_group_name_H-M   'P 1'
#
loop_
_entity.id
_entity.type
_entity.pdbx_description
1 polymer ?
#
loop_
_entity_poly.entity_id
_entity_poly.type
_entity_poly.pdbx_seq_one_letter_code
_entity_poly.pdbx_strand_id
1 'polypeptide(L)'
;MLFTRKAAAGVWLFLAFERVLTAQIPVSSHTPSSFHPGVENDLGQWVLDEGPAVNATGHLVFETANSLLQHWPNTRHRIGHTIVPGTIPVGTILYHGALSGPHLPTALDWVAVEPDHSTYFCKGPIETGCWHLTLAVTRPMKVLYFDGSSAARLLEGTMDTQDLVAWSEMKPKWVWNEERRIKDLCEWGEKYGVNGFVRMDMNFEIMICNFTSHMEIVSFLNLESMRIGISTDPPPEGLNTIRHIFEFMHSASWRENYPGETRIMLDFSGLVSFYDTALVPSLVSRRVGLDRWDHRVAGISPEDIESVQDRLAQALARPPATTSGFDWKTVLRVVVDRYASRLEFIQHLLNLTLDDGSIFDHAQQIQRQLRTVLFPYTVFAALPPNTSVTANATNSWAAPVFRECATSHAASIASRGTTLTPSEHLLLQAVRETTHEICRVVTKMWASGMNFGVDAFYPPEQRPEDDHIHALIGEWKEDVTQLISWLDWSVWVKCRPACGFEEMCYLPTWPFGFFPTPGGPLQAQWSRTTVLLYGQTQTKGNGRDHNPSVSDGGSHMKDDSDWQATKGSSGVAFHSRIWTA
;
A
#
# COMPACT_ATOMS: atom_id res chain seq x y z
N MET A 1 -59.61 -35.62 -30.22
CA MET A 1 -59.11 -34.37 -29.63
C MET A 1 -57.85 -34.67 -28.84
N LEU A 2 -56.72 -34.64 -29.55
CA LEU A 2 -55.35 -34.71 -29.04
C LEU A 2 -54.60 -33.64 -29.85
N PHE A 3 -54.02 -32.63 -29.19
CA PHE A 3 -53.16 -31.61 -29.80
C PHE A 3 -52.02 -31.36 -28.80
N THR A 4 -50.87 -32.03 -28.94
CA THR A 4 -49.65 -31.59 -29.64
C THR A 4 -49.10 -30.22 -29.21
N ARG A 5 -47.95 -30.22 -28.51
CA ARG A 5 -46.85 -29.28 -28.81
C ARG A 5 -45.53 -30.03 -28.82
N LYS A 6 -44.83 -29.86 -29.95
CA LYS A 6 -43.59 -30.51 -30.37
C LYS A 6 -42.40 -29.97 -29.57
N ALA A 7 -41.54 -30.86 -29.08
CA ALA A 7 -40.18 -30.53 -28.70
C ALA A 7 -39.32 -30.47 -29.98
N ALA A 8 -38.67 -29.33 -30.23
CA ALA A 8 -37.65 -29.21 -31.26
C ALA A 8 -36.28 -29.28 -30.58
N ALA A 9 -35.60 -30.41 -30.76
CA ALA A 9 -34.19 -30.57 -30.44
C ALA A 9 -33.37 -29.95 -31.58
N GLY A 10 -32.75 -28.79 -31.33
CA GLY A 10 -31.76 -28.18 -32.20
C GLY A 10 -30.36 -28.55 -31.72
N VAL A 11 -29.73 -29.50 -32.41
CA VAL A 11 -28.30 -29.81 -32.26
C VAL A 11 -27.50 -28.70 -32.94
N TRP A 12 -26.70 -27.96 -32.19
CA TRP A 12 -25.66 -27.09 -32.74
C TRP A 12 -24.31 -27.77 -32.55
N LEU A 13 -23.78 -28.34 -33.62
CA LEU A 13 -22.35 -28.61 -33.77
C LEU A 13 -21.66 -27.27 -34.01
N PHE A 14 -20.83 -26.81 -33.08
CA PHE A 14 -19.79 -25.84 -33.36
C PHE A 14 -18.43 -26.48 -33.11
N LEU A 15 -17.76 -26.84 -34.20
CA LEU A 15 -16.31 -27.00 -34.24
C LEU A 15 -15.71 -25.59 -34.33
N ALA A 16 -15.18 -25.08 -33.23
CA ALA A 16 -14.32 -23.91 -33.23
C ALA A 16 -13.12 -24.20 -32.31
N PHE A 17 -11.93 -24.23 -32.90
CA PHE A 17 -10.66 -24.12 -32.17
C PHE A 17 -10.62 -22.72 -31.54
N GLU A 18 -11.10 -22.56 -30.32
CA GLU A 18 -10.92 -21.33 -29.56
C GLU A 18 -9.64 -21.40 -28.73
N ARG A 19 -8.76 -20.44 -29.02
CA ARG A 19 -7.73 -19.98 -28.09
C ARG A 19 -8.43 -19.61 -26.78
N VAL A 20 -7.84 -20.00 -25.66
CA VAL A 20 -8.35 -19.74 -24.30
C VAL A 20 -8.73 -18.25 -24.15
N LEU A 21 -10.03 -17.96 -24.27
CA LEU A 21 -10.65 -16.72 -23.84
C LEU A 21 -11.35 -17.02 -22.51
N THR A 22 -11.07 -16.21 -21.51
CA THR A 22 -11.69 -16.32 -20.19
C THR A 22 -13.21 -16.14 -20.32
N ALA A 23 -13.98 -17.12 -19.85
CA ALA A 23 -15.43 -17.09 -19.87
C ALA A 23 -16.01 -16.63 -18.52
N GLN A 24 -16.97 -15.72 -18.54
CA GLN A 24 -17.80 -15.35 -17.39
C GLN A 24 -18.92 -16.38 -17.19
N ILE A 25 -19.08 -16.89 -15.98
CA ILE A 25 -20.13 -17.86 -15.63
C ILE A 25 -21.14 -17.18 -14.68
N PRO A 26 -22.45 -17.20 -14.98
CA PRO A 26 -23.46 -16.76 -14.04
C PRO A 26 -23.66 -17.82 -12.95
N VAL A 27 -23.49 -17.43 -11.69
CA VAL A 27 -23.71 -18.31 -10.53
C VAL A 27 -25.20 -18.30 -10.20
N SER A 28 -25.86 -19.42 -10.46
CA SER A 28 -27.23 -19.68 -9.97
C SER A 28 -27.20 -20.19 -8.53
N SER A 29 -28.21 -19.79 -7.77
CA SER A 29 -28.32 -19.85 -6.32
C SER A 29 -28.48 -21.27 -5.75
N HIS A 30 -27.65 -21.62 -4.78
CA HIS A 30 -27.99 -22.63 -3.76
C HIS A 30 -28.30 -21.93 -2.44
N THR A 31 -29.49 -22.18 -1.91
CA THR A 31 -30.02 -21.70 -0.64
C THR A 31 -29.41 -22.49 0.53
N PRO A 32 -28.97 -21.84 1.61
CA PRO A 32 -28.86 -22.49 2.91
C PRO A 32 -29.97 -22.04 3.88
N SER A 33 -30.35 -23.02 4.68
CA SER A 33 -31.40 -23.11 5.70
C SER A 33 -31.27 -22.16 6.90
N SER A 34 -32.42 -21.62 7.29
CA SER A 34 -32.92 -21.28 8.65
C SER A 34 -31.92 -20.83 9.73
N PHE A 35 -31.98 -19.53 10.04
CA PHE A 35 -31.44 -18.88 11.24
C PHE A 35 -32.22 -19.26 12.51
N HIS A 36 -31.51 -19.51 13.61
CA HIS A 36 -32.05 -19.52 14.97
C HIS A 36 -31.94 -18.11 15.59
N PRO A 37 -32.98 -17.58 16.27
CA PRO A 37 -32.95 -16.26 16.88
C PRO A 37 -32.36 -16.34 18.30
N GLY A 38 -31.34 -15.53 18.57
CA GLY A 38 -30.74 -15.47 19.89
C GLY A 38 -29.68 -14.41 20.06
N VAL A 39 -29.94 -13.15 19.65
CA VAL A 39 -29.16 -11.98 20.11
C VAL A 39 -30.08 -10.74 20.06
N GLU A 40 -30.82 -10.47 21.13
CA GLU A 40 -31.71 -9.30 21.23
C GLU A 40 -31.20 -8.25 22.22
N ASN A 41 -29.88 -8.14 22.44
CA ASN A 41 -29.35 -7.19 23.45
C ASN A 41 -28.06 -6.43 23.09
N ASP A 42 -27.73 -6.28 21.80
CA ASP A 42 -26.49 -5.61 21.37
C ASP A 42 -26.70 -4.46 20.36
N LEU A 43 -27.95 -4.07 20.10
CA LEU A 43 -28.28 -3.03 19.10
C LEU A 43 -27.84 -1.61 19.51
N GLY A 44 -27.57 -1.37 20.80
CA GLY A 44 -27.11 -0.07 21.30
C GLY A 44 -25.70 0.33 20.86
N GLN A 45 -24.90 -0.61 20.32
CA GLN A 45 -23.54 -0.35 19.83
C GLN A 45 -23.49 0.00 18.33
N TRP A 46 -24.59 -0.17 17.59
CA TRP A 46 -24.62 -0.03 16.12
C TRP A 46 -25.22 1.30 15.70
N VAL A 47 -24.61 2.40 16.14
CA VAL A 47 -25.05 3.78 15.88
C VAL A 47 -24.39 4.31 14.60
N LEU A 48 -25.20 4.73 13.62
CA LEU A 48 -24.69 5.18 12.32
C LEU A 48 -24.08 6.58 12.35
N ASP A 49 -24.49 7.41 13.30
CA ASP A 49 -24.07 8.81 13.41
C ASP A 49 -22.81 9.00 14.28
N GLU A 50 -22.30 7.93 14.89
CA GLU A 50 -21.11 7.95 15.74
C GLU A 50 -19.87 7.46 14.95
N GLY A 51 -18.99 8.41 14.60
CA GLY A 51 -17.73 8.11 13.93
C GLY A 51 -16.70 7.42 14.84
N PRO A 52 -15.53 7.05 14.29
CA PRO A 52 -14.49 6.40 15.05
C PRO A 52 -13.88 7.38 16.06
N ALA A 53 -13.35 6.86 17.17
CA ALA A 53 -12.65 7.69 18.15
C ALA A 53 -11.45 8.42 17.50
N VAL A 54 -11.20 9.66 17.91
CA VAL A 54 -10.12 10.51 17.36
C VAL A 54 -8.74 9.87 17.52
N ASN A 55 -8.54 9.05 18.55
CA ASN A 55 -7.32 8.32 18.83
C ASN A 55 -7.35 6.85 18.36
N ALA A 56 -8.34 6.45 17.54
CA ALA A 56 -8.41 5.11 17.00
C ALA A 56 -7.24 4.86 16.05
N THR A 57 -6.53 3.75 16.27
CA THR A 57 -5.36 3.36 15.46
C THR A 57 -5.57 2.06 14.70
N GLY A 58 -6.73 1.40 14.80
CA GLY A 58 -6.99 0.13 14.14
C GLY A 58 -6.84 0.18 12.63
N HIS A 59 -7.24 1.28 11.97
CA HIS A 59 -7.02 1.47 10.53
C HIS A 59 -5.53 1.57 10.16
N LEU A 60 -4.70 2.19 11.02
CA LEU A 60 -3.25 2.29 10.82
C LEU A 60 -2.58 0.93 10.96
N VAL A 61 -2.96 0.16 11.99
CA VAL A 61 -2.50 -1.23 12.17
C VAL A 61 -2.94 -2.09 10.98
N PHE A 62 -4.21 -1.98 10.57
CA PHE A 62 -4.77 -2.74 9.46
C PHE A 62 -3.99 -2.48 8.18
N GLU A 63 -3.83 -1.21 7.79
CA GLU A 63 -3.18 -0.85 6.54
C GLU A 63 -1.69 -1.19 6.56
N THR A 64 -0.99 -0.95 7.68
CA THR A 64 0.42 -1.33 7.81
C THR A 64 0.59 -2.85 7.71
N ALA A 65 -0.22 -3.65 8.42
CA ALA A 65 -0.13 -5.10 8.38
C ALA A 65 -0.47 -5.68 7.00
N ASN A 66 -1.49 -5.14 6.32
CA ASN A 66 -1.84 -5.50 4.95
C ASN A 66 -0.70 -5.20 3.96
N SER A 67 0.10 -4.18 4.25
CA SER A 67 1.14 -3.61 3.37
C SER A 67 2.54 -4.21 3.57
N LEU A 68 2.74 -5.11 4.53
CA LEU A 68 4.05 -5.69 4.81
C LEU A 68 4.61 -6.38 3.56
N LEU A 69 5.91 -6.16 3.32
CA LEU A 69 6.66 -6.67 2.15
C LEU A 69 6.18 -6.15 0.77
N GLN A 70 5.39 -5.08 0.70
CA GLN A 70 5.02 -4.41 -0.56
C GLN A 70 5.83 -3.12 -0.74
N HIS A 71 6.33 -2.83 -1.94
CA HIS A 71 7.22 -1.69 -2.16
C HIS A 71 6.51 -0.33 -2.03
N TRP A 72 5.41 -0.07 -2.75
CA TRP A 72 4.78 1.26 -2.71
C TRP A 72 4.19 1.67 -1.36
N PRO A 73 3.45 0.81 -0.65
CA PRO A 73 2.94 1.18 0.68
C PRO A 73 4.05 1.55 1.66
N ASN A 74 5.18 0.83 1.62
CA ASN A 74 6.33 1.11 2.48
C ASN A 74 7.12 2.34 2.02
N THR A 75 7.11 2.68 0.73
CA THR A 75 7.64 3.97 0.23
C THR A 75 6.75 5.15 0.64
N ARG A 76 5.43 4.99 0.50
CA ARG A 76 4.45 6.00 0.90
C ARG A 76 4.54 6.25 2.41
N HIS A 77 4.43 5.21 3.23
CA HIS A 77 4.62 5.35 4.67
C HIS A 77 6.03 4.93 5.07
N ARG A 78 7.01 5.74 4.64
CA ARG A 78 8.46 5.47 4.75
C ARG A 78 8.97 5.24 6.18
N ILE A 79 8.35 5.85 7.18
CA ILE A 79 8.70 5.65 8.58
C ILE A 79 7.96 4.43 9.09
N GLY A 80 8.68 3.31 9.20
CA GLY A 80 8.14 2.06 9.71
C GLY A 80 7.63 2.17 11.15
N HIS A 81 6.51 1.51 11.42
CA HIS A 81 5.88 1.44 12.75
C HIS A 81 5.56 0.00 13.15
N THR A 82 6.11 -0.99 12.46
CA THR A 82 5.83 -2.40 12.71
C THR A 82 7.07 -3.27 12.51
N ILE A 83 7.33 -4.11 13.51
CA ILE A 83 8.42 -5.09 13.50
C ILE A 83 7.79 -6.48 13.46
N VAL A 84 8.24 -7.34 12.55
CA VAL A 84 7.63 -8.66 12.34
C VAL A 84 8.67 -9.76 12.27
N PRO A 85 8.62 -10.78 13.14
CA PRO A 85 9.41 -11.99 12.96
C PRO A 85 9.06 -12.68 11.63
N GLY A 86 10.03 -13.33 11.02
CA GLY A 86 9.81 -14.04 9.77
C GLY A 86 10.76 -15.22 9.59
N THR A 87 10.51 -15.98 8.52
CA THR A 87 11.35 -17.09 8.09
C THR A 87 11.61 -17.00 6.60
N ILE A 88 12.85 -17.22 6.20
CA ILE A 88 13.21 -17.45 4.80
C ILE A 88 13.32 -18.98 4.61
N PRO A 89 12.51 -19.59 3.75
CA PRO A 89 12.46 -21.04 3.57
C PRO A 89 13.70 -21.57 2.83
N VAL A 90 13.89 -22.88 2.93
CA VAL A 90 14.93 -23.60 2.16
C VAL A 90 14.65 -23.45 0.66
N GLY A 91 15.72 -23.29 -0.12
CA GLY A 91 15.65 -23.12 -1.57
C GLY A 91 15.46 -21.68 -2.03
N THR A 92 15.29 -20.71 -1.12
CA THR A 92 15.28 -19.29 -1.50
C THR A 92 16.64 -18.89 -2.05
N ILE A 93 16.63 -18.23 -3.22
CA ILE A 93 17.83 -17.69 -3.86
C ILE A 93 18.02 -16.24 -3.44
N LEU A 94 19.25 -15.91 -3.03
CA LEU A 94 19.68 -14.59 -2.58
C LEU A 94 20.94 -14.16 -3.37
N TYR A 95 21.15 -12.85 -3.48
CA TYR A 95 22.18 -12.28 -4.33
C TYR A 95 23.06 -11.30 -3.56
N HIS A 96 24.36 -11.31 -3.83
CA HIS A 96 25.33 -10.40 -3.20
C HIS A 96 26.31 -9.82 -4.24
N GLY A 97 26.39 -8.49 -4.30
CA GLY A 97 27.35 -7.77 -5.12
C GLY A 97 28.64 -7.55 -4.34
N ALA A 98 29.71 -8.23 -4.71
CA ALA A 98 30.97 -8.14 -3.99
C ALA A 98 31.74 -6.85 -4.37
N LEU A 99 32.18 -6.12 -3.35
CA LEU A 99 32.94 -4.87 -3.49
C LEU A 99 34.45 -5.09 -3.69
N SER A 100 34.98 -6.22 -3.21
CA SER A 100 36.42 -6.46 -3.03
C SER A 100 36.95 -7.71 -3.73
N GLY A 101 36.27 -8.17 -4.79
CA GLY A 101 36.67 -9.35 -5.57
C GLY A 101 35.96 -10.64 -5.13
N PRO A 102 36.44 -11.82 -5.57
CA PRO A 102 35.76 -13.08 -5.32
C PRO A 102 36.02 -13.55 -3.89
N HIS A 103 35.25 -13.07 -2.92
CA HIS A 103 35.19 -13.63 -1.57
C HIS A 103 33.74 -13.95 -1.16
N LEU A 104 33.56 -15.03 -0.40
CA LEU A 104 32.37 -15.15 0.43
C LEU A 104 32.60 -14.26 1.66
N PRO A 105 31.72 -13.27 1.96
CA PRO A 105 31.79 -12.56 3.23
C PRO A 105 31.69 -13.60 4.36
N THR A 106 32.76 -13.83 5.12
CA THR A 106 32.70 -14.77 6.27
C THR A 106 32.05 -14.13 7.50
N ALA A 107 31.86 -12.81 7.46
CA ALA A 107 31.25 -11.99 8.51
C ALA A 107 29.85 -11.53 8.08
N LEU A 108 29.35 -10.48 8.74
CA LEU A 108 28.09 -9.82 8.41
C LEU A 108 28.19 -9.00 7.11
N ASP A 109 27.13 -9.02 6.30
CA ASP A 109 27.04 -8.28 5.02
C ASP A 109 25.58 -8.28 4.51
N TRP A 110 25.31 -7.62 3.39
CA TRP A 110 23.99 -7.50 2.78
C TRP A 110 23.80 -8.48 1.63
N VAL A 111 22.57 -9.00 1.51
CA VAL A 111 22.09 -9.71 0.33
C VAL A 111 20.78 -9.08 -0.15
N ALA A 112 20.53 -9.14 -1.45
CA ALA A 112 19.25 -8.75 -2.03
C ALA A 112 18.44 -9.98 -2.43
N VAL A 113 17.14 -9.77 -2.56
CA VAL A 113 16.20 -10.78 -3.09
C VAL A 113 16.13 -10.74 -4.62
N GLU A 114 16.67 -9.70 -5.27
CA GLU A 114 16.76 -9.57 -6.73
C GLU A 114 18.20 -9.36 -7.20
N PRO A 115 18.59 -9.95 -8.34
CA PRO A 115 19.91 -9.75 -8.91
C PRO A 115 20.10 -8.30 -9.41
N ASP A 116 19.07 -7.67 -9.98
CA ASP A 116 19.13 -6.27 -10.44
C ASP A 116 19.40 -5.29 -9.28
N HIS A 117 18.86 -5.58 -8.10
CA HIS A 117 19.19 -4.86 -6.87
C HIS A 117 20.65 -5.10 -6.44
N SER A 118 21.06 -6.36 -6.32
CA SER A 118 22.41 -6.72 -5.85
C SER A 118 23.53 -6.25 -6.80
N THR A 119 23.30 -6.32 -8.12
CA THR A 119 24.27 -5.87 -9.13
C THR A 119 24.50 -4.37 -9.10
N TYR A 120 23.56 -3.57 -8.59
CA TYR A 120 23.81 -2.16 -8.30
C TYR A 120 24.97 -1.98 -7.31
N PHE A 121 25.15 -2.90 -6.35
CA PHE A 121 26.23 -2.86 -5.35
C PHE A 121 27.51 -3.58 -5.78
N CYS A 122 27.46 -4.36 -6.86
CA CYS A 122 28.64 -4.96 -7.48
C CYS A 122 29.54 -3.85 -8.06
N LYS A 123 30.74 -3.66 -7.48
CA LYS A 123 31.67 -2.60 -7.91
C LYS A 123 32.90 -3.21 -8.57
N GLY A 124 33.15 -2.80 -9.81
CA GLY A 124 34.40 -3.03 -10.51
C GLY A 124 34.45 -2.24 -11.82
N PRO A 125 35.64 -1.91 -12.36
CA PRO A 125 35.78 -1.22 -13.63
C PRO A 125 35.43 -2.13 -14.81
N ILE A 126 35.22 -1.55 -16.01
CA ILE A 126 34.88 -2.28 -17.25
C ILE A 126 35.91 -3.37 -17.54
N GLU A 127 37.18 -3.07 -17.34
CA GLU A 127 38.31 -3.93 -17.70
C GLU A 127 38.36 -5.21 -16.86
N THR A 128 37.88 -5.17 -15.62
CA THR A 128 37.96 -6.32 -14.69
C THR A 128 36.60 -6.95 -14.40
N GLY A 129 35.51 -6.33 -14.83
CA GLY A 129 34.16 -6.72 -14.47
C GLY A 129 33.87 -6.49 -12.99
N CYS A 130 32.75 -7.04 -12.51
CA CYS A 130 32.35 -7.00 -11.11
C CYS A 130 31.90 -8.39 -10.63
N TRP A 131 32.19 -8.71 -9.37
CA TRP A 131 31.91 -10.04 -8.83
C TRP A 131 30.53 -10.12 -8.17
N HIS A 132 29.73 -11.10 -8.59
CA HIS A 132 28.37 -11.30 -8.13
C HIS A 132 28.16 -12.73 -7.65
N LEU A 133 27.72 -12.84 -6.41
CA LEU A 133 27.52 -14.09 -5.70
C LEU A 133 26.02 -14.42 -5.67
N THR A 134 25.68 -15.68 -5.94
CA THR A 134 24.33 -16.24 -5.81
C THR A 134 24.36 -17.33 -4.76
N LEU A 135 23.42 -17.26 -3.83
CA LEU A 135 23.33 -18.08 -2.64
C LEU A 135 21.99 -18.80 -2.62
N ALA A 136 21.97 -20.04 -2.12
CA ALA A 136 20.75 -20.77 -1.83
C ALA A 136 20.64 -21.02 -0.33
N VAL A 137 19.48 -20.72 0.24
CA VAL A 137 19.18 -21.03 1.65
C VAL A 137 19.05 -22.55 1.81
N THR A 138 19.89 -23.16 2.66
CA THR A 138 19.92 -24.61 2.88
C THR A 138 19.21 -25.03 4.17
N ARG A 139 18.98 -24.09 5.08
CA ARG A 139 18.21 -24.28 6.32
C ARG A 139 17.32 -23.05 6.55
N PRO A 140 16.06 -23.22 7.05
CA PRO A 140 15.19 -22.08 7.30
C PRO A 140 15.91 -21.01 8.12
N MET A 141 15.90 -19.77 7.65
CA MET A 141 16.55 -18.65 8.32
C MET A 141 15.51 -17.86 9.08
N LYS A 142 15.70 -17.71 10.39
CA LYS A 142 14.87 -16.84 11.21
C LYS A 142 15.32 -15.40 10.98
N VAL A 143 14.39 -14.54 10.61
CA VAL A 143 14.66 -13.13 10.32
C VAL A 143 13.75 -12.20 11.09
N LEU A 144 14.13 -10.94 11.19
CA LEU A 144 13.28 -9.87 11.71
C LEU A 144 13.09 -8.80 10.64
N TYR A 145 11.84 -8.47 10.32
CA TYR A 145 11.51 -7.46 9.30
C TYR A 145 11.15 -6.12 9.97
N PHE A 146 11.74 -5.05 9.45
CA PHE A 146 11.37 -3.67 9.75
C PHE A 146 10.59 -3.09 8.57
N ASP A 147 9.33 -2.72 8.78
CA ASP A 147 8.50 -2.09 7.76
C ASP A 147 8.97 -0.65 7.40
N GLY A 148 8.25 -0.01 6.49
CA GLY A 148 8.63 1.25 5.87
C GLY A 148 9.84 1.12 4.96
N SER A 149 10.39 2.25 4.54
CA SER A 149 11.66 2.33 3.81
C SER A 149 12.84 2.24 4.80
N SER A 150 12.90 1.18 5.58
CA SER A 150 13.83 1.01 6.72
C SER A 150 15.32 0.91 6.34
N ALA A 151 15.65 0.79 5.06
CA ALA A 151 17.01 0.92 4.53
C ALA A 151 17.29 2.29 3.89
N ALA A 152 16.26 3.14 3.72
CA ALA A 152 16.45 4.50 3.21
C ALA A 152 17.20 5.34 4.24
N ARG A 153 18.28 6.01 3.81
CA ARG A 153 19.17 6.75 4.70
C ARG A 153 18.71 8.19 4.89
N LEU A 154 17.53 8.33 5.47
CA LEU A 154 16.85 9.59 5.74
C LEU A 154 16.94 9.93 7.24
N LEU A 155 17.21 11.21 7.57
CA LEU A 155 17.29 11.67 8.96
C LEU A 155 15.89 11.74 9.62
N GLU A 156 14.85 11.67 8.78
CA GLU A 156 13.45 11.83 9.11
C GLU A 156 12.80 10.57 9.70
N GLY A 157 13.59 9.54 10.05
CA GLY A 157 13.15 8.47 10.95
C GLY A 157 12.90 7.10 10.34
N THR A 158 13.28 6.89 9.08
CA THR A 158 13.21 5.58 8.43
C THR A 158 13.96 4.48 9.20
N MET A 159 14.94 4.85 10.03
CA MET A 159 15.74 3.93 10.85
C MET A 159 15.27 3.81 12.31
N ASP A 160 14.21 4.51 12.73
CA ASP A 160 13.85 4.62 14.15
C ASP A 160 13.61 3.24 14.81
N THR A 161 12.91 2.32 14.14
CA THR A 161 12.55 1.01 14.70
C THR A 161 13.76 0.08 14.84
N GLN A 162 14.67 0.08 13.86
CA GLN A 162 15.91 -0.71 13.95
C GLN A 162 16.88 -0.13 15.00
N ASP A 163 16.95 1.20 15.13
CA ASP A 163 17.76 1.86 16.17
C ASP A 163 17.23 1.52 17.58
N LEU A 164 15.90 1.51 17.77
CA LEU A 164 15.28 1.12 19.04
C LEU A 164 15.62 -0.34 19.42
N VAL A 165 15.61 -1.26 18.46
CA VAL A 165 16.00 -2.65 18.70
C VAL A 165 17.49 -2.77 19.02
N ALA A 166 18.35 -2.07 18.27
CA ALA A 166 19.80 -2.15 18.46
C ALA A 166 20.29 -1.50 19.76
N TRP A 167 19.69 -0.36 20.14
CA TRP A 167 20.27 0.54 21.14
C TRP A 167 19.29 0.96 22.25
N SER A 168 18.02 0.57 22.18
CA SER A 168 16.97 1.07 23.09
C SER A 168 16.80 2.58 23.05
N GLU A 169 17.21 3.22 21.95
CA GLU A 169 17.10 4.65 21.71
C GLU A 169 17.29 4.93 20.20
N MET A 170 16.63 5.97 19.70
CA MET A 170 16.81 6.43 18.32
C MET A 170 18.15 7.16 18.17
N LYS A 171 18.93 6.85 17.13
CA LYS A 171 20.21 7.50 16.82
C LYS A 171 20.18 8.13 15.43
N PRO A 172 19.41 9.20 15.19
CA PRO A 172 19.28 9.81 13.86
C PRO A 172 20.63 10.27 13.26
N LYS A 173 21.59 10.68 14.10
CA LYS A 173 22.95 11.05 13.66
C LYS A 173 23.77 9.85 13.12
N TRP A 174 23.33 8.62 13.38
CA TRP A 174 23.98 7.39 12.97
C TRP A 174 23.31 6.77 11.74
N VAL A 175 22.50 7.52 10.99
CA VAL A 175 21.84 7.04 9.76
C VAL A 175 22.82 6.43 8.73
N TRP A 176 24.08 6.90 8.72
CA TRP A 176 25.14 6.38 7.84
C TRP A 176 26.02 5.29 8.48
N ASN A 177 25.81 4.98 9.76
CA ASN A 177 26.64 4.03 10.51
C ASN A 177 26.11 2.59 10.40
N GLU A 178 25.94 2.15 9.16
CA GLU A 178 25.33 0.87 8.80
C GLU A 178 26.11 -0.33 9.33
N GLU A 179 27.44 -0.29 9.26
CA GLU A 179 28.32 -1.35 9.76
C GLU A 179 28.15 -1.58 11.27
N ARG A 180 28.06 -0.49 12.05
CA ARG A 180 27.80 -0.59 13.48
C ARG A 180 26.41 -1.14 13.76
N ARG A 181 25.40 -0.70 12.98
CA ARG A 181 24.01 -1.12 13.16
C ARG A 181 23.82 -2.60 12.91
N ILE A 182 24.30 -3.12 11.77
CA ILE A 182 24.21 -4.56 11.48
C ILE A 182 24.94 -5.39 12.54
N LYS A 183 26.10 -4.92 13.01
CA LYS A 183 26.85 -5.58 14.07
C LYS A 183 26.04 -5.68 15.36
N ASP A 184 25.58 -4.56 15.87
CA ASP A 184 24.86 -4.51 17.16
C ASP A 184 23.50 -5.23 17.07
N LEU A 185 22.82 -5.16 15.92
CA LEU A 185 21.59 -5.94 15.67
C LEU A 185 21.88 -7.45 15.67
N CYS A 186 22.96 -7.90 15.02
CA CYS A 186 23.33 -9.30 15.01
C CYS A 186 23.74 -9.81 16.40
N GLU A 187 24.48 -9.00 17.19
CA GLU A 187 24.77 -9.29 18.60
C GLU A 187 23.48 -9.40 19.43
N TRP A 188 22.53 -8.48 19.23
CA TRP A 188 21.22 -8.54 19.89
C TRP A 188 20.39 -9.76 19.49
N GLY A 189 20.42 -10.13 18.20
CA GLY A 189 19.63 -11.20 17.61
C GLY A 189 20.13 -12.61 17.94
N GLU A 190 21.41 -12.76 18.29
CA GLU A 190 22.06 -14.05 18.55
C GLU A 190 21.34 -14.86 19.62
N LYS A 191 20.97 -14.25 20.76
CA LYS A 191 20.24 -14.90 21.86
C LYS A 191 18.86 -15.45 21.45
N TYR A 192 18.31 -14.97 20.34
CA TYR A 192 17.03 -15.42 19.80
C TYR A 192 17.17 -16.29 18.54
N GLY A 193 18.41 -16.57 18.11
CA GLY A 193 18.70 -17.31 16.89
C GLY A 193 18.27 -16.57 15.62
N VAL A 194 18.25 -15.24 15.62
CA VAL A 194 17.97 -14.44 14.42
C VAL A 194 19.19 -14.47 13.49
N ASN A 195 18.99 -14.86 12.24
CA ASN A 195 20.04 -15.03 11.23
C ASN A 195 20.22 -13.77 10.36
N GLY A 196 19.24 -12.88 10.34
CA GLY A 196 19.31 -11.63 9.59
C GLY A 196 18.10 -10.72 9.76
N PHE A 197 18.18 -9.54 9.16
CA PHE A 197 17.18 -8.49 9.29
C PHE A 197 16.76 -8.00 7.91
N VAL A 198 15.45 -8.06 7.63
CA VAL A 198 14.85 -7.65 6.37
C VAL A 198 14.47 -6.18 6.47
N ARG A 199 14.73 -5.43 5.42
CA ARG A 199 14.37 -4.01 5.31
C ARG A 199 14.29 -3.59 3.84
N MET A 200 13.81 -2.38 3.59
CA MET A 200 13.52 -1.91 2.24
C MET A 200 14.09 -0.53 1.96
N ASP A 201 14.71 -0.37 0.80
CA ASP A 201 14.95 0.92 0.16
C ASP A 201 14.11 1.04 -1.12
N MET A 202 14.73 0.99 -2.30
CA MET A 202 14.08 0.76 -3.58
C MET A 202 13.60 -0.69 -3.72
N ASN A 203 14.29 -1.63 -3.09
CA ASN A 203 13.88 -3.04 -3.10
C ASN A 203 14.21 -3.67 -1.75
N PHE A 204 13.84 -4.92 -1.53
CA PHE A 204 14.12 -5.60 -0.28
C PHE A 204 15.56 -6.08 -0.23
N GLU A 205 16.20 -5.82 0.91
CA GLU A 205 17.51 -6.33 1.26
C GLU A 205 17.48 -6.99 2.64
N ILE A 206 18.49 -7.81 2.88
CA ILE A 206 18.63 -8.57 4.11
C ILE A 206 20.04 -8.37 4.63
N MET A 207 20.14 -7.83 5.84
CA MET A 207 21.36 -7.84 6.65
C MET A 207 21.59 -9.24 7.18
N ILE A 208 22.65 -9.92 6.73
CA ILE A 208 22.99 -11.28 7.14
C ILE A 208 24.03 -11.25 8.25
N CYS A 209 23.80 -12.02 9.31
CA CYS A 209 24.74 -12.10 10.44
C CYS A 209 25.87 -13.10 10.22
N ASN A 210 25.64 -14.19 9.47
CA ASN A 210 26.66 -15.20 9.17
C ASN A 210 26.33 -16.00 7.89
N PHE A 211 27.11 -15.78 6.82
CA PHE A 211 26.95 -16.44 5.53
C PHE A 211 27.33 -17.93 5.50
N THR A 212 28.08 -18.43 6.48
CA THR A 212 28.55 -19.84 6.47
C THR A 212 27.56 -20.80 7.12
N SER A 213 26.50 -20.27 7.72
CA SER A 213 25.62 -21.03 8.59
C SER A 213 24.41 -21.59 7.84
N HIS A 214 23.62 -20.78 7.13
CA HIS A 214 22.30 -21.18 6.59
C HIS A 214 22.20 -21.21 5.06
N MET A 215 23.31 -21.04 4.35
CA MET A 215 23.31 -20.90 2.90
C MET A 215 24.53 -21.56 2.26
N GLU A 216 24.41 -21.89 0.98
CA GLU A 216 25.50 -22.39 0.15
C GLU A 216 25.69 -21.51 -1.10
N ILE A 217 26.89 -21.55 -1.66
CA ILE A 217 27.21 -20.85 -2.89
C ILE A 217 26.64 -21.64 -4.07
N VAL A 218 25.74 -21.02 -4.83
CA VAL A 218 25.21 -21.55 -6.10
C VAL A 218 26.14 -21.17 -7.25
N SER A 219 26.52 -19.90 -7.32
CA SER A 219 27.43 -19.41 -8.35
C SER A 219 28.17 -18.17 -7.89
N PHE A 220 29.41 -18.00 -8.38
CA PHE A 220 30.18 -16.79 -8.19
C PHE A 220 30.71 -16.33 -9.55
N LEU A 221 30.05 -15.33 -10.12
CA LEU A 221 30.29 -14.89 -11.49
C LEU A 221 31.05 -13.57 -11.50
N ASN A 222 31.97 -13.42 -12.45
CA ASN A 222 32.51 -12.13 -12.84
C ASN A 222 31.65 -11.59 -13.98
N LEU A 223 30.77 -10.65 -13.66
CA LEU A 223 29.84 -10.03 -14.59
C LEU A 223 30.54 -8.90 -15.34
N GLU A 224 30.08 -8.63 -16.55
CA GLU A 224 30.45 -7.41 -17.27
C GLU A 224 30.04 -6.20 -16.42
N SER A 225 31.01 -5.33 -16.09
CA SER A 225 30.70 -4.08 -15.43
C SER A 225 30.28 -3.07 -16.48
N MET A 226 29.08 -2.50 -16.35
CA MET A 226 28.68 -1.37 -17.18
C MET A 226 29.00 -0.02 -16.52
N ARG A 227 29.74 -0.02 -15.40
CA ARG A 227 30.27 1.20 -14.79
C ARG A 227 31.53 1.60 -15.52
N ILE A 228 31.44 2.63 -16.38
CA ILE A 228 32.63 3.30 -16.89
C ILE A 228 33.37 3.83 -15.65
N GLY A 229 34.61 3.38 -15.44
CA GLY A 229 35.36 3.61 -14.21
C GLY A 229 35.41 5.09 -13.81
N ILE A 230 35.80 5.35 -12.56
CA ILE A 230 36.20 6.70 -12.12
C ILE A 230 37.52 7.04 -12.82
N SER A 231 37.49 7.21 -14.14
CA SER A 231 38.50 7.92 -14.89
C SER A 231 38.25 9.41 -14.68
N THR A 232 39.32 10.18 -14.59
CA THR A 232 39.31 11.65 -14.54
C THR A 232 38.81 12.27 -15.84
N ASP A 233 38.54 11.47 -16.87
CA ASP A 233 37.95 11.91 -18.13
C ASP A 233 36.43 11.66 -18.14
N PRO A 234 35.62 12.61 -18.64
CA PRO A 234 34.19 12.40 -18.79
C PRO A 234 33.97 11.24 -19.76
N PRO A 235 33.22 10.18 -19.37
CA PRO A 235 32.85 9.15 -20.31
C PRO A 235 32.03 9.74 -21.47
N PRO A 236 32.02 9.11 -22.66
CA PRO A 236 30.94 9.31 -23.60
C PRO A 236 29.63 8.99 -22.88
N GLU A 237 28.84 10.05 -22.68
CA GLU A 237 27.54 10.16 -22.03
C GLU A 237 26.77 8.86 -21.68
N GLY A 238 26.54 8.64 -20.38
CA GLY A 238 25.19 8.62 -19.80
C GLY A 238 24.29 7.38 -19.94
N LEU A 239 24.39 6.55 -20.99
CA LEU A 239 23.33 5.58 -21.30
C LEU A 239 23.32 4.32 -20.39
N ASN A 240 24.49 3.74 -20.11
CA ASN A 240 24.58 2.48 -19.36
C ASN A 240 24.22 2.63 -17.88
N THR A 241 24.61 3.74 -17.24
CA THR A 241 24.24 4.05 -15.86
C THR A 241 22.73 4.30 -15.71
N ILE A 242 22.13 5.00 -16.68
CA ILE A 242 20.68 5.23 -16.70
C ILE A 242 19.93 3.91 -16.88
N ARG A 243 20.42 3.02 -17.76
CA ARG A 243 19.85 1.69 -17.95
C ARG A 243 19.85 0.88 -16.64
N HIS A 244 20.95 0.84 -15.91
CA HIS A 244 21.02 0.13 -14.63
C HIS A 244 20.07 0.69 -13.57
N ILE A 245 19.95 2.01 -13.48
CA ILE A 245 19.01 2.66 -12.56
C ILE A 245 17.58 2.28 -12.94
N PHE A 246 17.27 2.28 -14.24
CA PHE A 246 15.96 1.86 -14.73
C PHE A 246 15.68 0.39 -14.41
N GLU A 247 16.60 -0.55 -14.66
CA GLU A 247 16.39 -1.97 -14.32
C GLU A 247 16.26 -2.18 -12.81
N PHE A 248 16.97 -1.41 -11.99
CA PHE A 248 16.80 -1.45 -10.54
C PHE A 248 15.38 -0.99 -10.15
N MET A 249 14.90 0.13 -10.70
CA MET A 249 13.51 0.59 -10.49
C MET A 249 12.50 -0.43 -11.04
N HIS A 250 12.74 -0.98 -12.23
CA HIS A 250 11.85 -1.91 -12.89
C HIS A 250 11.72 -3.24 -12.14
N SER A 251 12.83 -3.80 -11.65
CA SER A 251 12.79 -5.00 -10.79
C SER A 251 12.05 -4.76 -9.47
N ALA A 252 12.17 -3.56 -8.88
CA ALA A 252 11.37 -3.17 -7.72
C ALA A 252 9.87 -3.08 -8.04
N SER A 253 9.53 -2.69 -9.28
CA SER A 253 8.14 -2.53 -9.73
C SER A 253 7.31 -3.81 -9.58
N TRP A 254 7.95 -4.98 -9.67
CA TRP A 254 7.30 -6.29 -9.55
C TRP A 254 6.72 -6.57 -8.15
N ARG A 255 7.05 -5.72 -7.16
CA ARG A 255 6.66 -5.88 -5.75
C ARG A 255 5.90 -4.67 -5.22
N GLU A 256 5.51 -3.73 -6.07
CA GLU A 256 4.83 -2.48 -5.67
C GLU A 256 3.58 -2.74 -4.85
N ASN A 257 2.80 -3.72 -5.28
CA ASN A 257 1.49 -4.02 -4.72
C ASN A 257 1.44 -5.47 -4.22
N TYR A 258 0.34 -5.83 -3.56
CA TYR A 258 0.06 -7.18 -3.12
C TYR A 258 0.26 -8.20 -4.27
N PRO A 259 0.97 -9.33 -4.05
CA PRO A 259 1.35 -9.90 -2.75
C PRO A 259 2.72 -9.45 -2.19
N GLY A 260 3.43 -8.55 -2.88
CA GLY A 260 4.76 -8.08 -2.49
C GLY A 260 5.90 -9.10 -2.66
N GLU A 261 6.92 -9.02 -1.82
CA GLU A 261 7.91 -10.09 -1.65
C GLU A 261 7.28 -11.30 -0.94
N THR A 262 7.35 -12.47 -1.58
CA THR A 262 6.64 -13.69 -1.15
C THR A 262 7.56 -14.78 -0.64
N ARG A 263 8.87 -14.67 -0.90
CA ARG A 263 9.88 -15.62 -0.43
C ARG A 263 10.21 -15.43 1.05
N ILE A 264 9.81 -14.32 1.66
CA ILE A 264 9.96 -14.05 3.08
C ILE A 264 8.61 -14.30 3.76
N MET A 265 8.54 -15.30 4.62
CA MET A 265 7.31 -15.69 5.31
C MET A 265 7.22 -15.00 6.67
N LEU A 266 6.35 -14.01 6.80
CA LEU A 266 6.17 -13.28 8.06
C LEU A 266 5.25 -14.02 9.03
N ASP A 267 5.60 -13.98 10.32
CA ASP A 267 4.79 -14.47 11.43
C ASP A 267 3.96 -13.32 12.02
N PHE A 268 2.75 -13.13 11.47
CA PHE A 268 1.80 -12.11 11.93
C PHE A 268 1.40 -12.30 13.41
N SER A 269 1.44 -13.52 13.93
CA SER A 269 1.11 -13.81 15.33
C SER A 269 2.19 -13.31 16.32
N GLY A 270 3.35 -12.88 15.80
CA GLY A 270 4.44 -12.25 16.56
C GLY A 270 4.67 -10.77 16.20
N LEU A 271 3.77 -10.14 15.46
CA LEU A 271 3.88 -8.74 15.01
C LEU A 271 3.88 -7.77 16.20
N VAL A 272 4.76 -6.78 16.17
CA VAL A 272 4.82 -5.69 17.15
C VAL A 272 4.57 -4.38 16.43
N SER A 273 3.46 -3.71 16.74
CA SER A 273 3.12 -2.42 16.13
C SER A 273 3.24 -1.29 17.13
N PHE A 274 3.87 -0.20 16.72
CA PHE A 274 3.89 1.04 17.47
C PHE A 274 2.54 1.79 17.39
N TYR A 275 1.57 1.29 16.61
CA TYR A 275 0.18 1.76 16.64
C TYR A 275 -0.68 1.05 17.69
N ASP A 276 -0.15 0.05 18.41
CA ASP A 276 -0.80 -0.56 19.57
C ASP A 276 -0.78 0.41 20.76
N THR A 277 -1.92 1.06 21.02
CA THR A 277 -2.04 2.08 22.07
C THR A 277 -1.98 1.50 23.48
N ALA A 278 -2.17 0.18 23.64
CA ALA A 278 -1.99 -0.51 24.91
C ALA A 278 -0.52 -0.86 25.16
N LEU A 279 0.24 -1.13 24.10
CA LEU A 279 1.68 -1.43 24.19
C LEU A 279 2.54 -0.17 24.31
N VAL A 280 2.21 0.88 23.55
CA VAL A 280 3.00 2.13 23.50
C VAL A 280 2.14 3.39 23.70
N PRO A 281 1.47 3.54 24.86
CA PRO A 281 0.60 4.68 25.14
C PRO A 281 1.30 6.05 25.04
N SER A 282 2.62 6.13 25.27
CA SER A 282 3.38 7.39 25.20
C SER A 282 3.39 8.05 23.81
N LEU A 283 3.14 7.27 22.75
CA LEU A 283 3.12 7.77 21.37
C LEU A 283 1.74 8.30 20.93
N VAL A 284 0.67 8.08 21.70
CA VAL A 284 -0.69 8.47 21.29
C VAL A 284 -0.81 9.99 21.13
N SER A 285 -0.42 10.75 22.15
CA SER A 285 -0.50 12.22 22.12
C SER A 285 0.46 12.85 21.12
N ARG A 286 1.55 12.15 20.77
CA ARG A 286 2.57 12.63 19.81
C ARG A 286 2.07 12.66 18.36
N ARG A 287 1.02 11.90 18.04
CA ARG A 287 0.45 11.78 16.69
C ARG A 287 -0.70 12.73 16.43
N VAL A 288 -1.28 13.31 17.49
CA VAL A 288 -2.48 14.16 17.36
C VAL A 288 -2.19 15.37 16.47
N GLY A 289 -2.99 15.53 15.43
CA GLY A 289 -2.88 16.65 14.48
C GLY A 289 -1.73 16.53 13.48
N LEU A 290 -1.08 15.37 13.39
CA LEU A 290 -0.07 15.08 12.37
C LEU A 290 -0.66 14.18 11.30
N ASP A 291 -0.17 14.35 10.07
CA ASP A 291 -0.39 13.37 9.02
C ASP A 291 0.43 12.10 9.31
N ARG A 292 -0.04 10.96 8.80
CA ARG A 292 0.64 9.66 8.99
C ARG A 292 2.09 9.66 8.52
N TRP A 293 2.40 10.51 7.53
CA TRP A 293 3.75 10.72 7.00
C TRP A 293 4.75 11.25 8.04
N ASP A 294 4.26 11.95 9.07
CA ASP A 294 5.06 12.57 10.11
C ASP A 294 4.97 11.84 11.45
N HIS A 295 4.26 10.70 11.50
CA HIS A 295 4.31 9.82 12.65
C HIS A 295 5.74 9.32 12.86
N ARG A 296 6.22 9.38 14.10
CA ARG A 296 7.54 8.93 14.51
C ARG A 296 7.43 8.00 15.72
N VAL A 297 8.40 7.10 15.85
CA VAL A 297 8.65 6.38 17.12
C VAL A 297 9.48 7.25 18.07
N ALA A 298 10.16 8.28 17.54
CA ALA A 298 10.88 9.25 18.35
C ALA A 298 9.99 9.90 19.44
N GLY A 299 10.49 9.89 20.68
CA GLY A 299 9.76 10.41 21.84
C GLY A 299 8.95 9.37 22.62
N ILE A 300 9.04 8.09 22.24
CA ILE A 300 8.59 6.94 23.05
C ILE A 300 9.25 6.95 24.44
N SER A 301 8.50 6.57 25.48
CA SER A 301 9.03 6.54 26.85
C SER A 301 9.93 5.32 27.09
N PRO A 302 10.85 5.37 28.08
CA PRO A 302 11.68 4.21 28.43
C PRO A 302 10.87 2.96 28.79
N GLU A 303 9.73 3.12 29.48
CA GLU A 303 8.85 2.01 29.88
C GLU A 303 8.19 1.34 28.67
N ASP A 304 7.79 2.14 27.68
CA ASP A 304 7.23 1.65 26.42
C ASP A 304 8.31 0.96 25.56
N ILE A 305 9.56 1.44 25.58
CA ILE A 305 10.70 0.78 24.92
C ILE A 305 10.93 -0.62 25.53
N GLU A 306 10.96 -0.71 26.86
CA GLU A 306 11.10 -1.99 27.58
C GLU A 306 9.95 -2.94 27.22
N SER A 307 8.71 -2.43 27.23
CA SER A 307 7.52 -3.21 26.86
C SER A 307 7.58 -3.75 25.42
N VAL A 308 8.06 -2.93 24.47
CA VAL A 308 8.29 -3.34 23.08
C VAL A 308 9.38 -4.41 22.98
N GLN A 309 10.50 -4.25 23.69
CA GLN A 309 11.58 -5.24 23.68
C GLN A 309 11.13 -6.57 24.29
N ASP A 310 10.38 -6.54 25.38
CA ASP A 310 9.81 -7.73 26.01
C ASP A 310 8.81 -8.44 25.09
N ARG A 311 7.90 -7.68 24.45
CA ARG A 311 6.96 -8.25 23.49
C ARG A 311 7.68 -8.92 22.31
N LEU A 312 8.73 -8.28 21.80
CA LEU A 312 9.54 -8.81 20.71
C LEU A 312 10.32 -10.06 21.14
N ALA A 313 10.91 -10.05 22.34
CA ALA A 313 11.61 -11.21 22.90
C ALA A 313 10.66 -12.40 23.07
N GLN A 314 9.45 -12.18 23.58
CA GLN A 314 8.41 -13.20 23.71
C GLN A 314 8.01 -13.76 22.34
N ALA A 315 7.77 -12.89 21.35
CA ALA A 315 7.42 -13.31 19.99
C ALA A 315 8.52 -14.16 19.35
N LEU A 316 9.79 -13.79 19.53
CA LEU A 316 10.93 -14.54 19.00
C LEU A 316 11.19 -15.85 19.76
N ALA A 317 10.98 -15.92 21.07
CA ALA A 317 11.18 -17.14 21.86
C ALA A 317 10.04 -18.16 21.70
N ARG A 318 8.92 -17.75 21.09
CA ARG A 318 7.68 -18.52 21.01
C ARG A 318 7.83 -19.77 20.10
N PRO A 319 7.40 -20.96 20.56
CA PRO A 319 7.29 -22.13 19.70
C PRO A 319 6.18 -21.97 18.62
N PRO A 320 6.34 -22.55 17.42
CA PRO A 320 5.33 -22.45 16.36
C PRO A 320 3.92 -22.97 16.73
N ALA A 321 3.83 -23.95 17.64
CA ALA A 321 2.57 -24.63 18.00
C ALA A 321 1.59 -23.79 18.85
N THR A 322 1.91 -22.54 19.16
CA THR A 322 1.12 -21.67 20.04
C THR A 322 0.37 -20.55 19.31
N THR A 323 0.23 -20.60 17.98
CA THR A 323 -0.58 -19.64 17.23
C THR A 323 -2.00 -20.14 17.01
N SER A 324 -2.90 -19.22 16.67
CA SER A 324 -4.27 -19.55 16.29
C SER A 324 -4.39 -20.30 14.94
N GLY A 325 -3.37 -20.20 14.08
CA GLY A 325 -3.40 -20.72 12.71
C GLY A 325 -4.19 -19.87 11.71
N PHE A 326 -4.68 -18.68 12.08
CA PHE A 326 -5.32 -17.76 11.14
C PHE A 326 -4.30 -17.19 10.14
N ASP A 327 -4.65 -17.24 8.86
CA ASP A 327 -3.93 -16.55 7.80
C ASP A 327 -4.31 -15.05 7.80
N TRP A 328 -3.68 -14.30 8.71
CA TRP A 328 -3.94 -12.86 8.88
C TRP A 328 -3.64 -12.05 7.62
N LYS A 329 -2.64 -12.44 6.81
CA LYS A 329 -2.34 -11.79 5.53
C LYS A 329 -3.56 -11.85 4.61
N THR A 330 -4.17 -13.03 4.49
CA THR A 330 -5.38 -13.20 3.67
C THR A 330 -6.60 -12.52 4.28
N VAL A 331 -6.81 -12.61 5.60
CA VAL A 331 -7.94 -11.95 6.29
C VAL A 331 -7.95 -10.44 6.02
N LEU A 332 -6.79 -9.78 6.17
CA LEU A 332 -6.64 -8.35 5.89
C LEU A 332 -6.88 -8.05 4.40
N ARG A 333 -6.29 -8.86 3.50
CA ARG A 333 -6.40 -8.62 2.06
C ARG A 333 -7.84 -8.71 1.55
N VAL A 334 -8.63 -9.68 2.02
CA VAL A 334 -10.01 -9.88 1.57
C VAL A 334 -10.89 -8.66 1.85
N VAL A 335 -10.65 -7.95 2.96
CA VAL A 335 -11.35 -6.70 3.28
C VAL A 335 -10.99 -5.62 2.24
N VAL A 336 -9.71 -5.44 1.92
CA VAL A 336 -9.27 -4.49 0.89
C VAL A 336 -9.88 -4.83 -0.48
N ASP A 337 -9.81 -6.10 -0.90
CA ASP A 337 -10.41 -6.58 -2.16
C ASP A 337 -11.91 -6.34 -2.23
N ARG A 338 -12.62 -6.45 -1.09
CA ARG A 338 -14.06 -6.24 -1.03
C ARG A 338 -14.44 -4.77 -1.19
N TYR A 339 -13.69 -3.84 -0.60
CA TYR A 339 -14.15 -2.45 -0.45
C TYR A 339 -13.38 -1.42 -1.28
N ALA A 340 -12.07 -1.59 -1.52
CA ALA A 340 -11.21 -0.51 -2.03
C ALA A 340 -11.66 0.05 -3.39
N SER A 341 -11.90 -0.83 -4.37
CA SER A 341 -12.32 -0.42 -5.73
C SER A 341 -13.75 0.12 -5.76
N ARG A 342 -14.64 -0.39 -4.89
CA ARG A 342 -16.03 0.09 -4.81
C ARG A 342 -16.10 1.48 -4.19
N LEU A 343 -15.35 1.74 -3.13
CA LEU A 343 -15.26 3.06 -2.51
C LEU A 343 -14.65 4.07 -3.47
N GLU A 344 -13.56 3.71 -4.16
CA GLU A 344 -12.95 4.56 -5.19
C GLU A 344 -13.93 4.88 -6.34
N PHE A 345 -14.72 3.90 -6.78
CA PHE A 345 -15.72 4.11 -7.81
C PHE A 345 -16.86 5.02 -7.33
N ILE A 346 -17.34 4.82 -6.10
CA ILE A 346 -18.35 5.70 -5.48
C ILE A 346 -17.81 7.14 -5.38
N GLN A 347 -16.56 7.32 -4.92
CA GLN A 347 -15.91 8.63 -4.87
C GLN A 347 -15.78 9.27 -6.26
N HIS A 348 -15.44 8.48 -7.28
CA HIS A 348 -15.40 8.96 -8.65
C HIS A 348 -16.77 9.48 -9.11
N LEU A 349 -17.85 8.72 -8.88
CA LEU A 349 -19.21 9.14 -9.21
C LEU A 349 -19.57 10.44 -8.48
N LEU A 350 -19.33 10.54 -7.17
CA LEU A 350 -19.62 11.72 -6.35
C LEU A 350 -18.83 12.99 -6.77
N ASN A 351 -17.77 12.83 -7.57
CA ASN A 351 -16.94 13.92 -8.07
C ASN A 351 -17.23 14.30 -9.54
N LEU A 352 -18.19 13.63 -10.20
CA LEU A 352 -18.58 14.02 -11.55
C LEU A 352 -19.33 15.36 -11.52
N THR A 353 -18.92 16.29 -12.38
CA THR A 353 -19.68 17.50 -12.68
C THR A 353 -20.72 17.15 -13.74
N LEU A 354 -22.00 17.33 -13.41
CA LEU A 354 -23.11 17.02 -14.30
C LEU A 354 -23.99 18.24 -14.54
N ASP A 355 -24.70 18.26 -15.66
CA ASP A 355 -25.76 19.22 -15.93
C ASP A 355 -26.97 18.97 -15.01
N ASP A 356 -27.58 20.03 -14.48
CA ASP A 356 -28.63 19.99 -13.43
C ASP A 356 -29.81 19.05 -13.74
N GLY A 357 -30.16 18.87 -15.03
CA GLY A 357 -31.27 18.02 -15.46
C GLY A 357 -31.11 16.52 -15.18
N SER A 358 -29.94 16.07 -14.69
CA SER A 358 -29.60 14.65 -14.48
C SER A 358 -29.29 14.25 -13.02
N ILE A 359 -29.47 15.16 -12.05
CA ILE A 359 -29.04 14.94 -10.66
C ILE A 359 -29.73 13.76 -9.97
N PHE A 360 -31.02 13.55 -10.23
CA PHE A 360 -31.76 12.42 -9.67
C PHE A 360 -31.24 11.07 -10.20
N ASP A 361 -31.04 10.96 -11.52
CA ASP A 361 -30.49 9.74 -12.13
C ASP A 361 -29.07 9.44 -11.61
N HIS A 362 -28.30 10.49 -11.35
CA HIS A 362 -26.98 10.37 -10.74
C HIS A 362 -27.04 9.84 -9.30
N ALA A 363 -27.94 10.37 -8.47
CA ALA A 363 -28.17 9.84 -7.12
C ALA A 363 -28.60 8.37 -7.17
N GLN A 364 -29.48 7.99 -8.10
CA GLN A 364 -29.87 6.59 -8.30
C GLN A 364 -28.67 5.71 -8.69
N GLN A 365 -27.74 6.21 -9.49
CA GLN A 365 -26.53 5.47 -9.89
C GLN A 365 -25.64 5.18 -8.68
N ILE A 366 -25.42 6.17 -7.81
CA ILE A 366 -24.65 6.02 -6.56
C ILE A 366 -25.37 5.04 -5.61
N GLN A 367 -26.69 5.19 -5.43
CA GLN A 367 -27.50 4.30 -4.59
C GLN A 367 -27.41 2.83 -5.02
N ARG A 368 -27.35 2.55 -6.33
CA ARG A 368 -27.13 1.18 -6.84
C ARG A 368 -25.76 0.62 -6.45
N GLN A 369 -24.72 1.44 -6.41
CA GLN A 369 -23.39 1.00 -5.95
C GLN A 369 -23.41 0.67 -4.45
N LEU A 370 -24.01 1.53 -3.63
CA LEU A 370 -24.18 1.31 -2.19
C LEU A 370 -24.95 0.02 -1.90
N ARG A 371 -26.07 -0.19 -2.60
CA ARG A 371 -26.84 -1.43 -2.55
C ARG A 371 -26.01 -2.65 -2.94
N THR A 372 -25.16 -2.54 -3.96
CA THR A 372 -24.27 -3.64 -4.38
C THR A 372 -23.23 -3.99 -3.31
N VAL A 373 -22.70 -2.99 -2.61
CA VAL A 373 -21.75 -3.21 -1.48
C VAL A 373 -22.45 -3.98 -0.36
N LEU A 374 -23.67 -3.56 0.02
CA LEU A 374 -24.40 -4.05 1.19
C LEU A 374 -25.30 -5.27 0.95
N PHE A 375 -25.59 -5.62 -0.30
CA PHE A 375 -26.53 -6.69 -0.65
C PHE A 375 -26.30 -8.00 0.13
N PRO A 376 -25.06 -8.51 0.31
CA PRO A 376 -24.83 -9.73 1.08
C PRO A 376 -25.20 -9.65 2.56
N TYR A 377 -25.37 -8.43 3.10
CA TYR A 377 -25.61 -8.14 4.51
C TYR A 377 -26.99 -7.52 4.76
N THR A 378 -27.78 -7.28 3.70
CA THR A 378 -29.09 -6.67 3.82
C THR A 378 -30.09 -7.66 4.43
N VAL A 379 -30.35 -7.50 5.73
CA VAL A 379 -31.36 -8.29 6.45
C VAL A 379 -32.76 -7.85 6.02
N PHE A 380 -33.49 -8.73 5.34
CA PHE A 380 -34.83 -8.41 4.82
C PHE A 380 -35.80 -7.92 5.91
N ALA A 381 -35.76 -8.52 7.10
CA ALA A 381 -36.62 -8.15 8.23
C ALA A 381 -36.34 -6.75 8.80
N ALA A 382 -35.19 -6.16 8.50
CA ALA A 382 -34.84 -4.81 8.92
C ALA A 382 -35.35 -3.72 7.97
N LEU A 383 -35.81 -4.10 6.77
CA LEU A 383 -36.23 -3.13 5.75
C LEU A 383 -37.55 -2.46 6.15
N PRO A 384 -37.67 -1.13 5.96
CA PRO A 384 -38.93 -0.44 6.18
C PRO A 384 -39.99 -0.98 5.19
N PRO A 385 -41.28 -1.00 5.58
CA PRO A 385 -42.37 -1.29 4.66
C PRO A 385 -42.26 -0.47 3.36
N ASN A 386 -42.60 -1.08 2.22
CA ASN A 386 -42.49 -0.47 0.89
C ASN A 386 -43.20 0.90 0.74
N THR A 387 -44.07 1.29 1.67
CA THR A 387 -44.86 2.53 1.65
C THR A 387 -44.55 3.49 2.80
N SER A 388 -43.60 3.18 3.69
CA SER A 388 -43.41 3.93 4.94
C SER A 388 -42.08 4.69 5.04
N VAL A 389 -41.34 4.79 3.95
CA VAL A 389 -40.09 5.55 3.96
C VAL A 389 -40.42 7.03 3.89
N THR A 390 -40.65 7.63 5.05
CA THR A 390 -40.90 9.06 5.16
C THR A 390 -39.60 9.80 4.95
N ALA A 391 -39.58 10.80 4.06
CA ALA A 391 -38.54 11.81 4.03
C ALA A 391 -38.41 12.38 5.47
N ASN A 392 -37.23 12.27 6.07
CA ASN A 392 -36.90 12.58 7.49
C ASN A 392 -37.00 11.42 8.51
N ALA A 393 -37.12 10.16 8.08
CA ALA A 393 -36.93 9.03 8.99
C ALA A 393 -35.46 8.96 9.46
N THR A 394 -35.23 8.66 10.74
CA THR A 394 -33.88 8.38 11.24
C THR A 394 -33.32 7.12 10.58
N ASN A 395 -32.01 7.05 10.37
CA ASN A 395 -31.35 5.87 9.77
C ASN A 395 -31.28 4.65 10.73
N SER A 396 -31.83 4.76 11.94
CA SER A 396 -31.73 3.74 13.01
C SER A 396 -32.25 2.36 12.61
N TRP A 397 -33.22 2.29 11.69
CA TRP A 397 -33.75 1.03 11.16
C TRP A 397 -32.69 0.18 10.45
N ALA A 398 -31.62 0.80 9.93
CA ALA A 398 -30.56 0.12 9.20
C ALA A 398 -29.47 -0.50 10.12
N ALA A 399 -29.57 -0.33 11.45
CA ALA A 399 -28.62 -0.89 12.41
C ALA A 399 -28.37 -2.41 12.28
N PRO A 400 -29.38 -3.27 11.97
CA PRO A 400 -29.12 -4.68 11.73
C PRO A 400 -28.24 -4.92 10.48
N VAL A 401 -28.46 -4.17 9.40
CA VAL A 401 -27.64 -4.27 8.17
C VAL A 401 -26.21 -3.83 8.45
N PHE A 402 -26.05 -2.74 9.22
CA PHE A 402 -24.75 -2.27 9.66
C PHE A 402 -23.98 -3.35 10.43
N ARG A 403 -24.62 -3.97 11.44
CA ARG A 403 -24.03 -5.07 12.21
C ARG A 403 -23.58 -6.24 11.35
N GLU A 404 -24.45 -6.74 10.47
CA GLU A 404 -24.11 -7.88 9.61
C GLU A 404 -22.93 -7.55 8.67
N CYS A 405 -22.89 -6.33 8.14
CA CYS A 405 -21.78 -5.86 7.31
C CYS A 405 -20.47 -5.82 8.10
N ALA A 406 -20.47 -5.12 9.24
CA ALA A 406 -19.27 -4.85 10.02
C ALA A 406 -18.67 -6.12 10.65
N THR A 407 -19.51 -7.08 11.03
CA THR A 407 -19.04 -8.31 11.69
C THR A 407 -18.65 -9.43 10.71
N SER A 408 -19.02 -9.31 9.43
CA SER A 408 -18.87 -10.35 8.40
C SER A 408 -17.47 -10.96 8.29
N HIS A 409 -16.42 -10.16 8.46
CA HIS A 409 -15.02 -10.59 8.32
C HIS A 409 -14.39 -11.09 9.63
N ALA A 410 -15.00 -10.81 10.79
CA ALA A 410 -14.38 -11.04 12.11
C ALA A 410 -15.19 -11.99 13.03
N ALA A 411 -16.49 -12.20 12.77
CA ALA A 411 -17.37 -12.98 13.64
C ALA A 411 -16.89 -14.42 13.84
N SER A 412 -16.46 -15.08 12.77
CA SER A 412 -15.98 -16.47 12.83
C SER A 412 -14.69 -16.60 13.64
N ILE A 413 -13.79 -15.62 13.54
CA ILE A 413 -12.54 -15.55 14.30
C ILE A 413 -12.85 -15.43 15.80
N ALA A 414 -13.79 -14.53 16.15
CA ALA A 414 -14.21 -14.30 17.53
C ALA A 414 -14.90 -15.52 18.17
N SER A 415 -15.71 -16.23 17.38
CA SER A 415 -16.53 -17.34 17.88
C SER A 415 -15.77 -18.63 18.17
N ARG A 416 -14.55 -18.79 17.65
CA ARG A 416 -13.82 -20.06 17.63
C ARG A 416 -13.19 -20.46 18.97
N GLY A 417 -13.23 -19.62 20.01
CA GLY A 417 -12.69 -19.94 21.34
C GLY A 417 -11.18 -20.24 21.33
N THR A 418 -10.48 -19.94 20.24
CA THR A 418 -9.03 -20.12 20.09
C THR A 418 -8.30 -19.06 20.89
N THR A 419 -7.27 -19.45 21.64
CA THR A 419 -6.40 -18.50 22.32
C THR A 419 -5.57 -17.75 21.30
N LEU A 420 -5.89 -16.47 21.10
CA LEU A 420 -5.13 -15.57 20.24
C LEU A 420 -3.90 -15.03 20.98
N THR A 421 -2.78 -14.86 20.28
CA THR A 421 -1.65 -14.10 20.84
C THR A 421 -2.03 -12.62 21.03
N PRO A 422 -1.28 -11.84 21.82
CA PRO A 422 -1.51 -10.39 21.91
C PRO A 422 -1.50 -9.69 20.53
N SER A 423 -0.61 -10.10 19.62
CA SER A 423 -0.54 -9.56 18.26
C SER A 423 -1.75 -9.94 17.42
N GLU A 424 -2.27 -11.16 17.57
CA GLU A 424 -3.49 -11.60 16.88
C GLU A 424 -4.75 -10.88 17.39
N HIS A 425 -4.81 -10.58 18.69
CA HIS A 425 -5.87 -9.72 19.24
C HIS A 425 -5.82 -8.31 18.64
N LEU A 426 -4.62 -7.73 18.51
CA LEU A 426 -4.42 -6.43 17.88
C LEU A 426 -4.89 -6.45 16.41
N LEU A 427 -4.53 -7.49 15.64
CA LEU A 427 -4.96 -7.64 14.25
C LEU A 427 -6.48 -7.86 14.13
N LEU A 428 -7.09 -8.64 15.03
CA LEU A 428 -8.55 -8.79 15.08
C LEU A 428 -9.24 -7.45 15.33
N GLN A 429 -8.71 -6.66 16.26
CA GLN A 429 -9.25 -5.34 16.58
C GLN A 429 -9.12 -4.39 15.39
N ALA A 430 -7.96 -4.39 14.71
CA ALA A 430 -7.73 -3.62 13.50
C ALA A 430 -8.73 -3.95 12.38
N VAL A 431 -9.03 -5.23 12.15
CA VAL A 431 -10.06 -5.66 11.19
C VAL A 431 -11.44 -5.17 11.62
N ARG A 432 -11.81 -5.32 12.90
CA ARG A 432 -13.11 -4.90 13.43
C ARG A 432 -13.33 -3.40 13.30
N GLU A 433 -12.38 -2.58 13.73
CA GLU A 433 -12.49 -1.11 13.65
C GLU A 433 -12.59 -0.64 12.20
N THR A 434 -11.74 -1.19 11.31
CA THR A 434 -11.71 -0.81 9.90
C THR A 434 -13.02 -1.19 9.19
N THR A 435 -13.51 -2.42 9.39
CA THR A 435 -14.76 -2.88 8.78
C THR A 435 -15.99 -2.22 9.38
N HIS A 436 -15.98 -1.93 10.69
CA HIS A 436 -17.02 -1.14 11.36
C HIS A 436 -17.16 0.23 10.68
N GLU A 437 -16.07 0.97 10.51
CA GLU A 437 -16.16 2.31 9.94
C GLU A 437 -16.59 2.32 8.46
N ILE A 438 -16.05 1.39 7.65
CA ILE A 438 -16.50 1.22 6.25
C ILE A 438 -18.00 0.93 6.20
N CYS A 439 -18.46 -0.05 6.99
CA CYS A 439 -19.85 -0.46 6.98
C CYS A 439 -20.79 0.59 7.58
N ARG A 440 -20.33 1.38 8.56
CA ARG A 440 -21.08 2.50 9.13
C ARG A 440 -21.40 3.52 8.05
N VAL A 441 -20.37 4.01 7.35
CA VAL A 441 -20.51 5.02 6.30
C VAL A 441 -21.36 4.51 5.14
N VAL A 442 -21.05 3.33 4.60
CA VAL A 442 -21.81 2.79 3.45
C VAL A 442 -23.27 2.52 3.83
N THR A 443 -23.54 2.02 5.04
CA THR A 443 -24.92 1.79 5.52
C THR A 443 -25.66 3.10 5.76
N LYS A 444 -25.01 4.11 6.36
CA LYS A 444 -25.56 5.45 6.57
C LYS A 444 -25.98 6.07 5.24
N MET A 445 -25.09 6.05 4.24
CA MET A 445 -25.38 6.57 2.91
C MET A 445 -26.53 5.82 2.23
N TRP A 446 -26.51 4.49 2.27
CA TRP A 446 -27.57 3.68 1.66
C TRP A 446 -28.94 3.93 2.30
N ALA A 447 -28.97 4.02 3.64
CA ALA A 447 -30.18 4.27 4.41
C ALA A 447 -30.71 5.69 4.13
N SER A 448 -29.83 6.71 4.07
CA SER A 448 -30.26 8.06 3.70
C SER A 448 -30.81 8.11 2.28
N GLY A 449 -30.18 7.43 1.31
CA GLY A 449 -30.72 7.32 -0.05
C GLY A 449 -32.09 6.65 -0.13
N MET A 450 -32.34 5.65 0.71
CA MET A 450 -33.69 5.09 0.86
C MET A 450 -34.65 6.13 1.43
N ASN A 451 -34.28 6.81 2.52
CA ASN A 451 -35.09 7.84 3.18
C ASN A 451 -35.47 9.01 2.26
N PHE A 452 -34.57 9.40 1.36
CA PHE A 452 -34.80 10.43 0.35
C PHE A 452 -35.49 9.92 -0.92
N GLY A 453 -35.79 8.61 -1.03
CA GLY A 453 -36.53 8.06 -2.17
C GLY A 453 -35.73 7.96 -3.47
N VAL A 454 -34.39 7.87 -3.41
CA VAL A 454 -33.55 7.64 -4.61
C VAL A 454 -33.31 6.16 -4.89
N ASP A 455 -33.80 5.26 -4.03
CA ASP A 455 -33.69 3.83 -4.26
C ASP A 455 -34.79 3.32 -5.20
N ALA A 456 -34.39 2.79 -6.37
CA ALA A 456 -35.32 2.35 -7.40
C ALA A 456 -36.25 1.19 -6.97
N PHE A 457 -35.91 0.43 -5.92
CA PHE A 457 -36.78 -0.64 -5.40
C PHE A 457 -37.84 -0.11 -4.42
N TYR A 458 -37.66 1.11 -3.92
CA TYR A 458 -38.52 1.77 -2.96
C TYR A 458 -38.84 3.19 -3.44
N PRO A 459 -39.52 3.32 -4.60
CA PRO A 459 -39.79 4.62 -5.18
C PRO A 459 -40.75 5.42 -4.28
N PRO A 460 -40.50 6.73 -4.08
CA PRO A 460 -41.40 7.58 -3.31
C PRO A 460 -42.69 7.86 -4.11
N GLU A 461 -43.76 8.24 -3.40
CA GLU A 461 -45.02 8.64 -4.03
C GLU A 461 -44.87 9.89 -4.91
N GLN A 462 -43.95 10.78 -4.55
CA GLN A 462 -43.60 11.99 -5.29
C GLN A 462 -42.08 12.08 -5.45
N ARG A 463 -41.63 12.54 -6.62
CA ARG A 463 -40.20 12.77 -6.86
C ARG A 463 -39.68 13.85 -5.87
N PRO A 464 -38.55 13.60 -5.19
CA PRO A 464 -37.93 14.60 -4.34
C PRO A 464 -37.48 15.84 -5.13
N GLU A 465 -37.50 17.00 -4.49
CA GLU A 465 -36.96 18.24 -5.07
C GLU A 465 -35.45 18.11 -5.31
N ASP A 466 -34.97 18.68 -6.42
CA ASP A 466 -33.58 18.55 -6.84
C ASP A 466 -32.61 19.15 -5.79
N ASP A 467 -33.01 20.22 -5.09
CA ASP A 467 -32.23 20.82 -3.99
C ASP A 467 -31.95 19.82 -2.85
N HIS A 468 -32.92 18.97 -2.50
CA HIS A 468 -32.73 17.91 -1.50
C HIS A 468 -31.78 16.82 -1.99
N ILE A 469 -31.82 16.50 -3.28
CA ILE A 469 -30.89 15.53 -3.89
C ILE A 469 -29.47 16.09 -3.93
N HIS A 470 -29.30 17.38 -4.22
CA HIS A 470 -28.01 18.07 -4.14
C HIS A 470 -27.42 18.01 -2.73
N ALA A 471 -28.25 18.29 -1.70
CA ALA A 471 -27.82 18.16 -0.31
C ALA A 471 -27.38 16.73 0.05
N LEU A 472 -28.18 15.72 -0.33
CA LEU A 472 -27.86 14.31 -0.12
C LEU A 472 -26.52 13.90 -0.75
N ILE A 473 -26.29 14.29 -2.02
CA ILE A 473 -25.02 14.01 -2.71
C ILE A 473 -23.86 14.74 -2.03
N GLY A 474 -24.08 15.96 -1.54
CA GLY A 474 -23.11 16.72 -0.75
C GLY A 474 -22.69 15.98 0.52
N GLU A 475 -23.66 15.49 1.30
CA GLU A 475 -23.42 14.68 2.50
C GLU A 475 -22.68 13.37 2.18
N TRP A 476 -23.11 12.65 1.13
CA TRP A 476 -22.45 11.44 0.66
C TRP A 476 -21.00 11.68 0.23
N LYS A 477 -20.74 12.80 -0.43
CA LYS A 477 -19.39 13.20 -0.84
C LYS A 477 -18.51 13.48 0.36
N GLU A 478 -19.02 14.17 1.38
CA GLU A 478 -18.29 14.41 2.61
C GLU A 478 -17.99 13.10 3.35
N ASP A 479 -19.01 12.25 3.55
CA ASP A 479 -18.89 10.96 4.23
C ASP A 479 -17.84 10.04 3.56
N VAL A 480 -17.86 9.92 2.22
CA VAL A 480 -16.88 9.08 1.49
C VAL A 480 -15.50 9.70 1.49
N THR A 481 -15.38 11.02 1.40
CA THR A 481 -14.08 11.71 1.43
C THR A 481 -13.42 11.53 2.79
N GLN A 482 -14.18 11.69 3.89
CA GLN A 482 -13.71 11.44 5.24
C GLN A 482 -13.31 9.97 5.44
N LEU A 483 -14.13 9.02 4.96
CA LEU A 483 -13.80 7.59 5.05
C LEU A 483 -12.51 7.24 4.30
N ILE A 484 -12.36 7.69 3.06
CA ILE A 484 -11.17 7.42 2.25
C ILE A 484 -9.94 8.05 2.89
N SER A 485 -10.05 9.28 3.42
CA SER A 485 -8.98 9.92 4.16
C SER A 485 -8.63 9.17 5.45
N TRP A 486 -9.61 8.64 6.17
CA TRP A 486 -9.39 7.89 7.41
C TRP A 486 -8.78 6.51 7.15
N LEU A 487 -9.22 5.80 6.11
CA LEU A 487 -8.64 4.51 5.72
C LEU A 487 -7.19 4.66 5.24
N ASP A 488 -6.92 5.74 4.50
CA ASP A 488 -5.59 6.07 3.97
C ASP A 488 -4.90 4.89 3.26
N TRP A 489 -5.66 4.09 2.51
CA TRP A 489 -5.14 2.87 1.89
C TRP A 489 -4.22 3.16 0.70
N SER A 490 -3.06 2.52 0.70
CA SER A 490 -2.03 2.69 -0.32
C SER A 490 -2.43 2.12 -1.68
N VAL A 491 -3.42 1.22 -1.72
CA VAL A 491 -3.96 0.63 -2.97
C VAL A 491 -4.56 1.67 -3.94
N TRP A 492 -4.90 2.86 -3.42
CA TRP A 492 -5.42 3.96 -4.24
C TRP A 492 -4.33 4.82 -4.88
N VAL A 493 -3.07 4.71 -4.39
CA VAL A 493 -1.90 5.33 -5.02
C VAL A 493 -1.57 4.52 -6.26
N LYS A 494 -1.76 5.13 -7.44
CA LYS A 494 -1.52 4.54 -8.76
C LYS A 494 -1.52 5.60 -9.84
N CYS A 495 -0.85 5.33 -10.95
CA CYS A 495 -0.91 6.21 -12.12
C CYS A 495 -2.31 6.19 -12.76
N ARG A 496 -2.81 7.38 -13.10
CA ARG A 496 -4.06 7.57 -13.84
C ARG A 496 -3.84 8.57 -14.97
N PRO A 497 -4.06 8.21 -16.25
CA PRO A 497 -4.38 6.85 -16.73
C PRO A 497 -3.25 5.84 -16.46
N ALA A 498 -3.52 4.56 -16.70
CA ALA A 498 -2.48 3.53 -16.66
C ALA A 498 -1.38 3.84 -17.69
N CYS A 499 -0.14 3.50 -17.34
CA CYS A 499 1.04 3.71 -18.18
C CYS A 499 0.96 2.93 -19.50
N GLY A 500 1.44 3.55 -20.58
CA GLY A 500 1.69 2.86 -21.86
C GLY A 500 2.91 1.92 -21.80
N PHE A 501 3.18 1.19 -22.89
CA PHE A 501 4.30 0.24 -22.95
C PHE A 501 5.69 0.88 -22.78
N GLU A 502 5.81 2.18 -23.06
CA GLU A 502 7.07 2.95 -22.95
C GLU A 502 7.14 3.76 -21.65
N GLU A 503 6.19 3.55 -20.73
CA GLU A 503 6.06 4.27 -19.47
C GLU A 503 6.08 3.29 -18.29
N MET A 504 6.65 3.74 -17.17
CA MET A 504 6.59 3.03 -15.90
C MET A 504 5.95 3.93 -14.86
N CYS A 505 5.00 3.40 -14.10
CA CYS A 505 4.48 4.11 -12.94
C CYS A 505 5.53 4.07 -11.83
N TYR A 506 5.89 5.23 -11.28
CA TYR A 506 6.95 5.30 -10.28
C TYR A 506 6.58 6.24 -9.14
N LEU A 507 6.63 5.71 -7.93
CA LEU A 507 6.56 6.49 -6.70
C LEU A 507 8.01 6.84 -6.27
N PRO A 508 8.36 8.13 -6.13
CA PRO A 508 9.72 8.53 -5.73
C PRO A 508 10.20 7.79 -4.46
N THR A 509 11.23 6.96 -4.60
CA THR A 509 11.76 6.05 -3.57
C THR A 509 13.27 6.24 -3.40
N TRP A 510 13.81 6.12 -2.20
CA TRP A 510 15.26 6.24 -1.98
C TRP A 510 15.99 5.09 -2.68
N PRO A 511 17.10 5.33 -3.39
CA PRO A 511 17.85 6.59 -3.46
C PRO A 511 17.40 7.57 -4.55
N PHE A 512 16.40 7.26 -5.37
CA PHE A 512 16.02 8.04 -6.56
C PHE A 512 14.72 8.87 -6.37
N GLY A 513 14.84 10.20 -6.40
CA GLY A 513 13.67 11.10 -6.33
C GLY A 513 13.51 11.84 -5.00
N PHE A 514 14.47 11.68 -4.07
CA PHE A 514 14.59 12.52 -2.89
C PHE A 514 15.51 13.70 -3.20
N PHE A 515 14.98 14.92 -3.13
CA PHE A 515 15.82 16.12 -3.13
C PHE A 515 16.56 16.21 -1.78
N PRO A 516 17.90 16.34 -1.76
CA PRO A 516 18.58 16.77 -0.55
C PRO A 516 18.11 18.18 -0.19
N THR A 517 17.87 18.42 1.10
CA THR A 517 17.97 19.75 1.71
C THR A 517 19.24 20.48 1.21
N PRO A 518 19.22 21.81 1.02
CA PRO A 518 20.37 22.56 0.52
C PRO A 518 21.65 22.26 1.34
N GLY A 519 22.72 21.82 0.68
CA GLY A 519 24.07 21.73 1.28
C GLY A 519 24.62 20.33 1.60
N GLY A 520 23.94 19.24 1.25
CA GLY A 520 24.48 17.87 1.41
C GLY A 520 25.44 17.44 0.28
N PRO A 521 26.43 16.57 0.55
CA PRO A 521 27.39 16.08 -0.46
C PRO A 521 26.75 15.33 -1.65
N LEU A 522 25.47 14.97 -1.56
CA LEU A 522 24.67 14.39 -2.64
C LEU A 522 24.29 15.37 -3.76
N GLN A 523 24.45 16.69 -3.57
CA GLN A 523 24.17 17.68 -4.62
C GLN A 523 25.11 17.55 -5.83
N ALA A 524 26.37 17.12 -5.61
CA ALA A 524 27.35 16.98 -6.67
C ALA A 524 27.11 15.76 -7.58
N GLN A 525 26.46 14.71 -7.06
CA GLN A 525 26.18 13.49 -7.81
C GLN A 525 24.83 13.56 -8.54
N TRP A 526 23.86 14.29 -8.00
CA TRP A 526 22.50 14.41 -8.56
C TRP A 526 22.26 15.60 -9.50
N SER A 527 23.02 16.69 -9.36
CA SER A 527 22.95 17.81 -10.31
C SER A 527 23.30 17.40 -11.75
N ARG A 528 24.11 16.34 -11.93
CA ARG A 528 24.42 15.77 -13.25
C ARG A 528 23.37 14.77 -13.74
N THR A 529 22.80 13.93 -12.87
CA THR A 529 21.85 12.87 -13.26
C THR A 529 20.44 13.39 -13.51
N THR A 530 20.00 14.44 -12.79
CA THR A 530 18.66 15.04 -12.95
C THR A 530 18.53 15.78 -14.27
N VAL A 531 19.59 16.45 -14.72
CA VAL A 531 19.64 17.09 -16.06
C VAL A 531 19.55 16.03 -17.17
N LEU A 532 20.08 14.83 -16.94
CA LEU A 532 20.06 13.73 -17.91
C LEU A 532 18.71 12.97 -17.96
N LEU A 533 18.00 12.85 -16.83
CA LEU A 533 16.70 12.17 -16.76
C LEU A 533 15.51 13.08 -17.11
N TYR A 534 15.62 14.40 -16.90
CA TYR A 534 14.50 15.35 -17.02
C TYR A 534 14.76 16.56 -17.95
N GLY A 535 15.93 16.67 -18.57
CA GLY A 535 16.33 17.91 -19.25
C GLY A 535 16.44 17.82 -20.78
N GLN A 536 15.42 18.28 -21.51
CA GLN A 536 15.59 19.17 -22.68
C GLN A 536 14.28 19.93 -22.99
N THR A 537 13.91 20.88 -22.12
CA THR A 537 13.06 22.01 -22.54
C THR A 537 13.57 23.30 -21.90
N GLN A 538 14.73 23.78 -22.35
CA GLN A 538 15.00 25.21 -22.35
C GLN A 538 15.68 25.58 -23.67
N THR A 539 14.87 25.94 -24.65
CA THR A 539 15.33 26.72 -25.80
C THR A 539 15.90 28.04 -25.28
N LYS A 540 17.20 28.25 -25.53
CA LYS A 540 17.93 29.48 -25.27
C LYS A 540 17.22 30.69 -25.91
N GLY A 541 16.59 31.52 -25.07
CA GLY A 541 16.31 32.92 -25.40
C GLY A 541 17.51 33.76 -24.96
N ASN A 542 18.17 34.40 -25.93
CA ASN A 542 19.31 35.30 -25.71
C ASN A 542 19.00 36.37 -24.65
N GLY A 543 19.94 36.55 -23.73
CA GLY A 543 19.89 37.61 -22.72
C GLY A 543 19.97 39.01 -23.33
N ARG A 544 19.38 39.96 -22.61
CA ARG A 544 19.86 41.33 -22.47
C ARG A 544 19.45 41.84 -21.09
N ASP A 545 20.45 42.39 -20.41
CA ASP A 545 20.38 43.02 -19.10
C ASP A 545 19.45 44.24 -19.04
N HIS A 546 19.09 44.57 -17.79
CA HIS A 546 18.65 45.85 -17.22
C HIS A 546 17.17 46.02 -16.86
N ASN A 547 16.93 46.09 -15.54
CA ASN A 547 15.98 47.03 -14.92
C ASN A 547 16.69 48.41 -14.76
N PRO A 548 16.00 49.57 -14.57
CA PRO A 548 14.60 49.73 -14.13
C PRO A 548 13.75 50.83 -14.83
N SER A 549 12.43 50.78 -14.54
CA SER A 549 11.45 51.89 -14.45
C SER A 549 10.89 52.62 -15.68
N VAL A 550 9.58 52.93 -15.56
CA VAL A 550 8.79 54.08 -16.10
C VAL A 550 7.76 53.77 -17.21
N SER A 551 6.49 53.86 -16.78
CA SER A 551 5.22 54.34 -17.38
C SER A 551 4.74 54.03 -18.81
N ASP A 552 3.42 53.80 -18.84
CA ASP A 552 2.41 54.16 -19.85
C ASP A 552 2.23 53.36 -21.15
N GLY A 553 0.96 52.99 -21.38
CA GLY A 553 0.32 53.19 -22.68
C GLY A 553 -0.03 51.94 -23.50
N GLY A 554 -1.24 51.41 -23.30
CA GLY A 554 -2.24 51.28 -24.37
C GLY A 554 -2.13 50.21 -25.47
N SER A 555 -3.24 49.49 -25.61
CA SER A 555 -3.92 49.04 -26.85
C SER A 555 -3.71 47.62 -27.42
N HIS A 556 -4.80 46.86 -27.31
CA HIS A 556 -5.51 46.10 -28.34
C HIS A 556 -4.82 45.06 -29.27
N MET A 557 -5.22 43.79 -29.03
CA MET A 557 -6.11 42.95 -29.87
C MET A 557 -5.56 42.22 -31.12
N LYS A 558 -5.96 40.93 -31.21
CA LYS A 558 -6.05 40.02 -32.38
C LYS A 558 -4.75 39.33 -32.84
N ASP A 559 -4.75 38.13 -33.41
CA ASP A 559 -5.72 37.03 -33.56
C ASP A 559 -4.88 35.80 -33.99
N ASP A 560 -5.51 34.64 -33.88
CA ASP A 560 -5.15 33.28 -34.26
C ASP A 560 -4.30 32.99 -35.52
N SER A 561 -3.79 31.74 -35.49
CA SER A 561 -3.52 30.80 -36.60
C SER A 561 -2.21 30.91 -37.38
N ASP A 562 -1.32 29.92 -37.18
CA ASP A 562 -1.10 28.89 -38.20
C ASP A 562 -0.20 27.74 -37.68
N TRP A 563 -0.75 26.53 -37.74
CA TRP A 563 -0.02 25.27 -37.59
C TRP A 563 0.55 24.86 -38.95
N GLN A 564 1.88 24.87 -39.09
CA GLN A 564 2.56 24.12 -40.14
C GLN A 564 3.52 23.10 -39.53
N ALA A 565 3.22 21.83 -39.79
CA ALA A 565 4.01 20.68 -39.41
C ALA A 565 5.30 20.60 -40.27
N THR A 566 6.44 20.48 -39.61
CA THR A 566 7.68 19.97 -40.20
C THR A 566 8.13 18.73 -39.44
N LYS A 567 8.23 17.62 -40.20
CA LYS A 567 8.78 16.33 -39.78
C LYS A 567 10.27 16.48 -39.43
N GLY A 568 10.70 15.89 -38.32
CA GLY A 568 12.12 15.69 -38.03
C GLY A 568 12.39 14.96 -36.71
N SER A 569 13.01 13.79 -36.82
CA SER A 569 13.68 12.97 -35.78
C SER A 569 12.87 12.48 -34.58
N SER A 570 12.66 11.16 -34.57
CA SER A 570 12.30 10.33 -33.42
C SER A 570 13.30 10.49 -32.26
N GLY A 571 12.94 11.30 -31.27
CA GLY A 571 13.54 11.29 -29.95
C GLY A 571 12.45 10.94 -28.94
N VAL A 572 12.63 9.83 -28.21
CA VAL A 572 11.74 9.44 -27.10
C VAL A 572 11.96 10.45 -25.98
N ALA A 573 10.99 11.33 -25.76
CA ALA A 573 11.00 12.26 -24.64
C ALA A 573 10.25 11.61 -23.47
N PHE A 574 10.97 11.34 -22.36
CA PHE A 574 10.33 10.96 -21.11
C PHE A 574 9.59 12.19 -20.55
N HIS A 575 8.26 12.14 -20.56
CA HIS A 575 7.42 13.11 -19.87
C HIS A 575 7.06 12.59 -18.49
N SER A 576 7.74 13.07 -17.45
CA SER A 576 7.25 12.92 -16.08
C SER A 576 6.14 13.94 -15.83
N ARG A 577 4.90 13.48 -15.62
CA ARG A 577 3.94 14.28 -14.86
C ARG A 577 4.14 13.93 -13.39
N ILE A 578 4.72 14.86 -12.63
CA ILE A 578 4.73 14.77 -11.17
C ILE A 578 3.29 15.01 -10.73
N TRP A 579 2.64 13.96 -10.25
CA TRP A 579 1.33 14.05 -9.61
C TRP A 579 1.58 14.23 -8.12
N THR A 580 1.27 15.41 -7.60
CA THR A 580 1.10 15.61 -6.16
C THR A 580 -0.14 14.83 -5.74
N ALA A 581 0.05 13.87 -4.82
CA ALA A 581 -1.01 13.05 -4.24
C ALA A 581 -2.02 13.89 -3.45
#